data_AF-A0A0N1FQG8-F1
#
_entry.id   AF-A0A0N1FQG8-F1
#
_cell.length_a   1.000
_cell.length_b   1.000
_cell.length_c   1.000
_cell.angle_alpha   90.00
_cell.angle_beta   90.00
_cell.angle_gamma   90.00
#
_symmetry.space_group_name_H-M   'P 1'
#
loop_
_entity.id
_entity.type
_entity.pdbx_description
1 polymer ?
#
loop_
_entity_poly.entity_id
_entity_poly.type
_entity_poly.pdbx_seq_one_letter_code
_entity_poly.pdbx_strand_id
1 'polypeptide(L)'
;MLGWLKPSSTYQERALARRAQMLIATRAPSTATRSPREDPDLLFGEAVFNSEPLHEALMELVGGLDPRHPLKETAENALAAMTALVVLRPSWIAYCNAHFGLAPEATDMRSDVCRQWVAGDVVRAWPYFAQAVSAVTSATESITELRPALTDFCGHDITALTGRAAPSGVHAQRAAEPPRCQPL
;
A
#
# COMPACT_ATOMS: atom_id res chain seq x y z
N MET A 1 -13.44 -7.57 34.58
CA MET A 1 -13.10 -8.41 33.40
C MET A 1 -13.44 -7.66 32.10
N LEU A 2 -12.98 -6.41 31.93
CA LEU A 2 -13.21 -5.54 30.75
C LEU A 2 -12.07 -4.50 30.67
N GLY A 3 -10.84 -4.96 30.41
CA GLY A 3 -9.64 -4.09 30.38
C GLY A 3 -9.63 -3.08 29.23
N TRP A 4 -10.27 -3.44 28.11
CA TRP A 4 -10.38 -2.62 26.89
C TRP A 4 -11.33 -1.42 27.02
N LEU A 5 -12.08 -1.28 28.12
CA LEU A 5 -12.89 -0.09 28.41
C LEU A 5 -12.08 1.05 29.06
N LYS A 6 -10.77 0.87 29.31
CA LYS A 6 -9.94 1.97 29.81
C LYS A 6 -9.83 3.06 28.73
N PRO A 7 -10.22 4.32 29.04
CA PRO A 7 -10.19 5.42 28.06
C PRO A 7 -8.82 5.68 27.43
N SER A 8 -7.73 5.36 28.14
CA SER A 8 -6.37 5.49 27.63
C SER A 8 -5.94 4.36 26.68
N SER A 9 -6.41 3.12 26.91
CA SER A 9 -6.16 1.97 26.00
C SER A 9 -6.81 2.21 24.65
N THR A 10 -8.06 2.68 24.67
CA THR A 10 -8.82 2.98 23.45
C THR A 10 -8.26 4.16 22.68
N TYR A 11 -7.63 5.14 23.34
CA TYR A 11 -6.98 6.26 22.65
C TYR A 11 -5.76 5.80 21.83
N GLN A 12 -4.87 4.99 22.43
CA GLN A 12 -3.66 4.50 21.76
C GLN A 12 -4.00 3.54 20.61
N GLU A 13 -4.93 2.62 20.83
CA GLU A 13 -5.41 1.70 19.79
C GLU A 13 -6.02 2.48 18.60
N ARG A 14 -6.82 3.52 18.86
CA ARG A 14 -7.38 4.39 17.81
C ARG A 14 -6.32 5.19 17.07
N ALA A 15 -5.27 5.65 17.74
CA ALA A 15 -4.16 6.35 17.09
C ALA A 15 -3.44 5.43 16.09
N LEU A 16 -3.19 4.17 16.48
CA LEU A 16 -2.60 3.15 15.61
C LEU A 16 -3.52 2.81 14.44
N ALA A 17 -4.82 2.61 14.68
CA ALA A 17 -5.80 2.33 13.64
C ALA A 17 -5.91 3.48 12.63
N ARG A 18 -5.89 4.74 13.09
CA ARG A 18 -5.86 5.91 12.20
C ARG A 18 -4.59 5.98 11.38
N ARG A 19 -3.42 5.68 11.96
CA ARG A 19 -2.16 5.60 11.22
C ARG A 19 -2.24 4.54 10.12
N ALA A 20 -2.75 3.35 10.44
CA ALA A 20 -2.96 2.28 9.46
C ALA A 20 -3.92 2.72 8.35
N GLN A 21 -5.07 3.34 8.66
CA GLN A 21 -6.00 3.89 7.67
C GLN A 21 -5.33 4.90 6.73
N MET A 22 -4.53 5.84 7.28
CA MET A 22 -3.84 6.83 6.46
C MET A 22 -2.84 6.19 5.49
N LEU A 23 -2.09 5.19 5.94
CA LEU A 23 -1.14 4.48 5.07
C LEU A 23 -1.87 3.62 4.03
N ILE A 24 -2.98 2.98 4.40
CA ILE A 24 -3.83 2.26 3.45
C ILE A 24 -4.44 3.22 2.41
N ALA A 25 -4.82 4.43 2.80
CA ALA A 25 -5.38 5.42 1.86
C ALA A 25 -4.35 5.94 0.87
N THR A 26 -3.08 6.06 1.29
CA THR A 26 -2.03 6.73 0.53
C THR A 26 -1.07 5.78 -0.18
N ARG A 27 -1.00 4.51 0.22
CA ARG A 27 0.03 3.56 -0.22
C ARG A 27 -0.48 2.16 -0.53
N ALA A 28 -1.72 1.80 -0.16
CA ALA A 28 -2.23 0.51 -0.57
C ALA A 28 -2.44 0.51 -2.09
N PRO A 29 -2.17 -0.62 -2.78
CA PRO A 29 -2.56 -0.79 -4.17
C PRO A 29 -4.08 -0.64 -4.25
N SER A 30 -4.53 0.55 -4.64
CA SER A 30 -5.96 0.87 -4.65
C SER A 30 -6.53 0.61 -6.03
N THR A 31 -7.59 -0.20 -6.07
CA THR A 31 -8.46 -0.41 -7.24
C THR A 31 -9.42 0.77 -7.45
N ALA A 32 -9.41 1.75 -6.54
CA ALA A 32 -10.32 2.88 -6.57
C ALA A 32 -9.90 3.85 -7.68
N THR A 33 -10.69 3.86 -8.76
CA THR A 33 -10.66 4.80 -9.88
C THR A 33 -9.40 4.73 -10.76
N ARG A 34 -9.24 3.63 -11.49
CA ARG A 34 -8.49 3.65 -12.75
C ARG A 34 -9.40 3.36 -13.94
N SER A 35 -9.12 4.07 -15.03
CA SER A 35 -9.78 3.83 -16.32
C SER A 35 -9.58 2.36 -16.70
N PRO A 36 -10.59 1.67 -17.27
CA PRO A 36 -10.46 0.30 -17.78
C PRO A 36 -9.36 0.09 -18.83
N ARG A 37 -8.67 1.16 -19.25
CA ARG A 37 -7.61 1.18 -20.26
C ARG A 37 -6.19 1.16 -19.68
N GLU A 38 -6.02 1.25 -18.36
CA GLU A 38 -4.67 1.21 -17.75
C GLU A 38 -4.22 -0.24 -17.54
N ASP A 39 -2.96 -0.53 -17.89
CA ASP A 39 -2.36 -1.88 -17.71
C ASP A 39 -2.38 -2.21 -16.21
N PRO A 40 -3.07 -3.29 -15.78
CA PRO A 40 -3.14 -3.68 -14.37
C PRO A 40 -1.75 -3.93 -13.79
N ASP A 41 -0.76 -4.26 -14.63
CA ASP A 41 0.57 -4.60 -14.16
C ASP A 41 1.35 -3.38 -13.64
N LEU A 42 0.89 -2.16 -13.94
CA LEU A 42 1.47 -0.92 -13.43
C LEU A 42 1.35 -0.80 -11.90
N LEU A 43 0.47 -1.57 -11.26
CA LEU A 43 0.24 -1.54 -9.81
C LEU A 43 1.23 -2.40 -9.02
N PHE A 44 1.89 -3.37 -9.66
CA PHE A 44 2.79 -4.28 -8.95
C PHE A 44 4.02 -3.56 -8.39
N GLY A 45 4.63 -2.67 -9.18
CA GLY A 45 5.81 -1.94 -8.75
C GLY A 45 5.52 -1.08 -7.52
N GLU A 46 4.40 -0.37 -7.54
CA GLU A 46 3.93 0.44 -6.41
C GLU A 46 3.60 -0.43 -5.19
N ALA A 47 2.83 -1.51 -5.37
CA ALA A 47 2.43 -2.41 -4.29
C ALA A 47 3.64 -3.04 -3.58
N VAL A 48 4.60 -3.55 -4.35
CA VAL A 48 5.80 -4.19 -3.81
C VAL A 48 6.73 -3.16 -3.16
N PHE A 49 6.92 -2.00 -3.78
CA PHE A 49 7.79 -0.96 -3.24
C PHE A 49 7.24 -0.35 -1.93
N ASN A 50 5.93 -0.08 -1.88
CA ASN A 50 5.26 0.51 -0.72
C ASN A 50 4.88 -0.50 0.37
N SER A 51 5.25 -1.77 0.20
CA SER A 51 4.85 -2.86 1.11
C SER A 51 5.40 -2.70 2.53
N GLU A 52 6.65 -2.25 2.66
CA GLU A 52 7.34 -2.15 3.95
C GLU A 52 6.68 -1.15 4.91
N PRO A 53 6.42 0.12 4.54
CA PRO A 53 5.74 1.05 5.44
C PRO A 53 4.32 0.62 5.84
N LEU A 54 3.60 -0.07 4.96
CA LEU A 54 2.27 -0.57 5.26
C LEU A 54 2.34 -1.77 6.22
N HIS A 55 3.28 -2.69 6.00
CA HIS A 55 3.57 -3.81 6.89
C HIS A 55 3.96 -3.34 8.30
N GLU A 56 4.85 -2.36 8.43
CA GLU A 56 5.23 -1.78 9.73
C GLU A 56 4.01 -1.23 10.48
N ALA A 57 3.14 -0.49 9.80
CA ALA A 57 1.94 0.06 10.43
C ALA A 57 0.94 -1.02 10.85
N LEU A 58 0.80 -2.09 10.07
CA LEU A 58 -0.03 -3.23 10.45
C LEU A 58 0.58 -4.00 11.62
N MET A 59 1.90 -4.15 11.66
CA MET A 59 2.59 -4.78 12.78
C MET A 59 2.40 -3.99 14.08
N GLU A 60 2.54 -2.67 14.03
CA GLU A 60 2.28 -1.81 15.18
C GLU A 60 0.81 -1.85 15.60
N LEU A 61 -0.13 -1.81 14.65
CA LEU A 61 -1.56 -1.94 14.93
C LEU A 61 -1.84 -3.26 15.65
N VAL A 62 -1.39 -4.38 15.09
CA VAL A 62 -1.53 -5.70 15.69
C VAL A 62 -0.90 -5.70 17.07
N GLY A 63 0.34 -5.24 17.23
CA GLY A 63 1.05 -5.22 18.51
C GLY A 63 0.38 -4.34 19.59
N GLY A 64 -0.35 -3.30 19.18
CA GLY A 64 -1.03 -2.37 20.09
C GLY A 64 -2.49 -2.70 20.41
N LEU A 65 -3.14 -3.61 19.68
CA LEU A 65 -4.51 -4.03 19.94
C LEU A 65 -4.62 -5.04 21.09
N ASP A 66 -5.66 -4.91 21.93
CA ASP A 66 -6.05 -5.95 22.88
C ASP A 66 -6.24 -7.29 22.11
N PRO A 67 -5.66 -8.41 22.58
CA PRO A 67 -5.78 -9.70 21.90
C PRO A 67 -7.22 -10.21 21.70
N ARG A 68 -8.18 -9.68 22.47
CA ARG A 68 -9.61 -10.01 22.38
C ARG A 68 -10.39 -9.02 21.51
N HIS A 69 -9.72 -8.01 20.97
CA HIS A 69 -10.37 -6.99 20.16
C HIS A 69 -10.79 -7.58 18.80
N PRO A 70 -12.04 -7.40 18.34
CA PRO A 70 -12.51 -7.98 17.07
C PRO A 70 -11.68 -7.58 15.83
N LEU A 71 -11.12 -6.37 15.80
CA LEU A 71 -10.21 -5.90 14.74
C LEU A 71 -8.91 -6.72 14.62
N LYS A 72 -8.51 -7.42 15.69
CA LYS A 72 -7.21 -8.08 15.79
C LYS A 72 -7.00 -9.11 14.68
N GLU A 73 -7.96 -9.99 14.49
CA GLU A 73 -7.88 -11.08 13.51
C GLU A 73 -7.78 -10.53 12.08
N THR A 74 -8.60 -9.55 11.72
CA THR A 74 -8.55 -8.92 10.39
C THR A 74 -7.22 -8.20 10.15
N ALA A 75 -6.67 -7.54 11.18
CA ALA A 75 -5.37 -6.89 11.09
C ALA A 75 -4.21 -7.90 10.97
N GLU A 76 -4.29 -9.05 11.65
CA GLU A 76 -3.32 -10.14 11.54
C GLU A 76 -3.34 -10.77 10.14
N ASN A 77 -4.51 -10.99 9.56
CA ASN A 77 -4.65 -11.50 8.19
C ASN A 77 -4.03 -10.54 7.17
N ALA A 78 -4.32 -9.24 7.30
CA ALA A 78 -3.70 -8.21 6.44
C ALA A 78 -2.18 -8.14 6.62
N LEU A 79 -1.68 -8.25 7.86
CA LEU A 79 -0.25 -8.28 8.14
C LEU A 79 0.43 -9.50 7.49
N ALA A 80 -0.17 -10.68 7.58
CA ALA A 80 0.33 -11.90 6.97
C ALA A 80 0.40 -11.77 5.43
N ALA A 81 -0.65 -11.23 4.81
CA ALA A 81 -0.66 -10.98 3.37
C ALA A 81 0.41 -9.97 2.94
N MET A 82 0.58 -8.87 3.70
CA MET A 82 1.63 -7.88 3.43
C MET A 82 3.05 -8.42 3.61
N THR A 83 3.24 -9.38 4.51
CA THR A 83 4.55 -10.03 4.73
C THR A 83 5.09 -10.64 3.44
N ALA A 84 4.23 -11.26 2.62
CA ALA A 84 4.63 -11.84 1.34
C ALA A 84 5.19 -10.78 0.37
N LEU A 85 4.60 -9.57 0.34
CA LEU A 85 5.10 -8.47 -0.48
C LEU A 85 6.43 -7.91 0.05
N VAL A 86 6.59 -7.82 1.36
CA VAL A 86 7.85 -7.37 1.98
C VAL A 86 9.00 -8.32 1.65
N VAL A 87 8.76 -9.64 1.63
CA VAL A 87 9.76 -10.64 1.23
C VAL A 87 10.22 -10.44 -0.23
N LEU A 88 9.31 -10.05 -1.11
CA LEU A 88 9.63 -9.82 -2.53
C LEU A 88 10.32 -8.47 -2.79
N ARG A 89 10.17 -7.49 -1.89
CA ARG A 89 10.63 -6.11 -2.07
C ARG A 89 12.14 -5.98 -2.34
N PRO A 90 13.06 -6.66 -1.63
CA PRO A 90 14.49 -6.56 -1.93
C PRO A 90 14.85 -7.03 -3.36
N SER A 91 14.21 -8.11 -3.83
CA SER A 91 14.39 -8.60 -5.20
C SER A 91 13.87 -7.60 -6.24
N TRP A 92 12.74 -6.96 -5.97
CA TRP A 92 12.19 -5.92 -6.83
C TRP A 92 13.11 -4.70 -6.93
N ILE A 93 13.63 -4.22 -5.80
CA ILE A 93 14.58 -3.10 -5.76
C ILE A 93 15.85 -3.44 -6.55
N ALA A 94 16.41 -4.63 -6.34
CA ALA A 94 17.60 -5.07 -7.07
C ALA A 94 17.36 -5.15 -8.58
N TYR A 95 16.21 -5.68 -8.99
CA TYR A 95 15.80 -5.74 -10.39
C TYR A 95 15.68 -4.34 -11.03
N CYS A 96 14.95 -3.42 -10.39
CA CYS A 96 14.81 -2.06 -10.88
C CYS A 96 16.15 -1.30 -10.90
N ASN A 97 17.00 -1.49 -9.89
CA ASN A 97 18.32 -0.87 -9.87
C ASN A 97 19.17 -1.33 -11.05
N ALA A 98 19.19 -2.62 -11.35
CA ALA A 98 19.90 -3.15 -12.51
C ALA A 98 19.29 -2.66 -13.83
N HIS A 99 17.96 -2.66 -13.94
CA HIS A 99 17.27 -2.31 -15.18
C HIS A 99 17.38 -0.82 -15.55
N PHE A 100 17.35 0.08 -14.56
CA PHE A 100 17.40 1.52 -14.76
C PHE A 100 18.76 2.15 -14.43
N GLY A 101 19.78 1.34 -14.09
CA GLY A 101 21.11 1.84 -13.78
C GLY A 101 21.21 2.67 -12.50
N LEU A 102 20.41 2.33 -11.49
CA LEU A 102 20.41 3.04 -10.21
C LEU A 102 21.50 2.49 -9.29
N ALA A 103 22.15 3.37 -8.53
CA ALA A 103 23.03 2.93 -7.46
C ALA A 103 22.23 2.14 -6.41
N PRO A 104 22.78 1.05 -5.83
CA PRO A 104 22.10 0.25 -4.81
C PRO A 104 21.55 1.07 -3.63
N GLU A 105 22.31 2.08 -3.23
CA GLU A 105 22.03 3.01 -2.13
C GLU A 105 21.26 4.27 -2.54
N ALA A 106 20.81 4.39 -3.78
CA ALA A 106 20.09 5.58 -4.23
C ALA A 106 18.72 5.68 -3.54
N THR A 107 18.50 6.73 -2.75
CA THR A 107 17.25 7.01 -2.01
C THR A 107 16.62 8.35 -2.41
N ASP A 108 17.03 8.91 -3.55
CA ASP A 108 16.44 10.13 -4.06
C ASP A 108 15.07 9.88 -4.72
N MET A 109 14.26 10.93 -4.81
CA MET A 109 12.89 10.86 -5.33
C MET A 109 12.82 10.25 -6.74
N ARG A 110 13.81 10.50 -7.61
CA ARG A 110 13.79 9.94 -8.97
C ARG A 110 14.00 8.43 -8.92
N SER A 111 14.96 7.97 -8.14
CA SER A 111 15.23 6.53 -7.95
C SER A 111 14.01 5.79 -7.38
N ASP A 112 13.28 6.41 -6.44
CA ASP A 112 12.05 5.84 -5.89
C ASP A 112 10.92 5.77 -6.93
N VAL A 113 10.76 6.81 -7.75
CA VAL A 113 9.80 6.79 -8.86
C VAL A 113 10.13 5.68 -9.86
N CYS A 114 11.42 5.46 -10.18
CA CYS A 114 11.84 4.37 -11.06
C CYS A 114 11.50 2.98 -10.51
N ARG A 115 11.39 2.81 -9.20
CA ARG A 115 11.05 1.54 -8.56
C ARG A 115 9.54 1.38 -8.36
N GLN A 116 8.80 2.48 -8.27
CA GLN A 116 7.35 2.45 -8.08
C GLN A 116 6.58 2.37 -9.40
N TRP A 117 6.95 3.19 -10.39
CA TRP A 117 6.17 3.37 -11.62
C TRP A 117 6.86 2.72 -12.81
N VAL A 118 6.84 1.39 -12.80
CA VAL A 118 7.47 0.55 -13.82
C VAL A 118 6.45 0.11 -14.85
N ALA A 119 6.82 0.16 -16.14
CA ALA A 119 5.96 -0.29 -17.22
C ALA A 119 5.61 -1.78 -17.12
N GLY A 120 4.40 -2.17 -17.53
CA GLY A 120 3.89 -3.53 -17.32
C GLY A 120 4.72 -4.62 -17.98
N ASP A 121 5.32 -4.37 -19.15
CA ASP A 121 6.25 -5.30 -19.80
C ASP A 121 7.54 -5.51 -18.98
N VAL A 122 8.08 -4.44 -18.40
CA VAL A 122 9.23 -4.50 -17.50
C VAL A 122 8.87 -5.21 -16.20
N VAL A 123 7.67 -4.98 -15.64
CA VAL A 123 7.16 -5.73 -14.48
C VAL A 123 7.06 -7.22 -14.80
N ARG A 124 6.47 -7.59 -15.95
CA ARG A 124 6.32 -8.98 -16.40
C ARG A 124 7.65 -9.70 -16.65
N ALA A 125 8.70 -8.96 -16.97
CA ALA A 125 10.05 -9.50 -17.16
C ALA A 125 10.79 -9.78 -15.83
N TRP A 126 10.28 -9.30 -14.69
CA TRP A 126 10.86 -9.60 -13.39
C TRP A 126 10.69 -11.10 -13.04
N PRO A 127 11.74 -11.84 -12.63
CA PRO A 127 11.66 -13.29 -12.40
C PRO A 127 10.62 -13.74 -11.37
N TYR A 128 10.21 -12.87 -10.46
CA TYR A 128 9.25 -13.16 -9.41
C TYR A 128 7.84 -12.66 -9.72
N PHE A 129 7.55 -12.23 -10.96
CA PHE A 129 6.26 -11.66 -11.36
C PHE A 129 5.08 -12.55 -10.96
N ALA A 130 5.10 -13.85 -11.27
CA ALA A 130 3.99 -14.75 -10.93
C ALA A 130 3.73 -14.84 -9.41
N GLN A 131 4.78 -14.77 -8.60
CA GLN A 131 4.65 -14.75 -7.13
C GLN A 131 4.11 -13.40 -6.65
N ALA A 132 4.56 -12.31 -7.27
CA ALA A 132 4.06 -10.97 -6.99
C ALA A 132 2.56 -10.83 -7.33
N VAL A 133 2.09 -11.45 -8.42
CA VAL A 133 0.66 -11.54 -8.77
C VAL A 133 -0.14 -12.09 -7.60
N SER A 134 0.22 -13.29 -7.12
CA SER A 134 -0.49 -13.92 -6.01
C SER A 134 -0.41 -13.08 -4.72
N ALA A 135 0.76 -12.53 -4.41
CA ALA A 135 0.97 -11.75 -3.19
C ALA A 135 0.19 -10.43 -3.19
N VAL A 136 0.16 -9.71 -4.32
CA VAL A 136 -0.61 -8.46 -4.44
C VAL A 136 -2.10 -8.74 -4.39
N THR A 137 -2.60 -9.77 -5.08
CA THR A 137 -4.02 -10.15 -5.01
C THR A 137 -4.44 -10.41 -3.56
N SER A 138 -3.69 -11.26 -2.84
CA SER A 138 -3.98 -11.56 -1.44
C SER A 138 -3.90 -10.33 -0.54
N ALA A 139 -2.88 -9.48 -0.70
CA ALA A 139 -2.75 -8.24 0.05
C ALA A 139 -3.92 -7.28 -0.24
N THR A 140 -4.32 -7.11 -1.49
CA THR A 140 -5.44 -6.26 -1.88
C THR A 140 -6.75 -6.75 -1.27
N GLU A 141 -7.01 -8.07 -1.29
CA GLU A 141 -8.18 -8.68 -0.66
C GLU A 141 -8.20 -8.42 0.85
N SER A 142 -7.12 -8.75 1.57
CA SER A 142 -7.07 -8.57 3.02
C SER A 142 -7.13 -7.10 3.45
N ILE A 143 -6.54 -6.18 2.68
CA ILE A 143 -6.68 -4.73 2.94
C ILE A 143 -8.12 -4.26 2.67
N THR A 144 -8.77 -4.80 1.65
CA THR A 144 -10.18 -4.49 1.35
C THR A 144 -11.10 -4.93 2.49
N GLU A 145 -10.84 -6.08 3.10
CA GLU A 145 -11.56 -6.57 4.29
C GLU A 145 -11.23 -5.75 5.56
N LEU A 146 -9.98 -5.31 5.71
CA LEU A 146 -9.55 -4.53 6.87
C LEU A 146 -10.14 -3.10 6.88
N ARG A 147 -10.33 -2.48 5.71
CA ARG A 147 -10.87 -1.11 5.58
C ARG A 147 -12.17 -0.86 6.35
N PRO A 148 -13.26 -1.64 6.19
CA PRO A 148 -14.48 -1.42 6.94
C PRO A 148 -14.29 -1.60 8.45
N ALA A 149 -13.52 -2.61 8.88
CA ALA A 149 -13.26 -2.85 10.31
C ALA A 149 -12.50 -1.67 10.96
N LEU A 150 -11.54 -1.08 10.23
CA LEU A 150 -10.87 0.15 10.66
C LEU A 150 -11.82 1.35 10.71
N THR A 151 -12.71 1.49 9.72
CA THR A 151 -13.70 2.56 9.67
C THR A 151 -14.65 2.51 10.86
N ASP A 152 -15.19 1.32 11.16
CA ASP A 152 -16.08 1.10 12.30
C ASP A 152 -15.38 1.43 13.63
N PHE A 153 -14.11 1.03 13.76
CA PHE A 153 -13.33 1.29 14.97
C PHE A 153 -12.94 2.77 15.15
N CYS A 154 -12.58 3.46 14.06
CA CYS A 154 -12.20 4.87 14.07
C CYS A 154 -13.41 5.82 14.10
N GLY A 155 -14.62 5.34 13.79
CA GLY A 155 -15.86 6.12 13.73
C GLY A 155 -16.00 7.01 12.49
N HIS A 156 -15.06 6.95 11.56
CA HIS A 156 -15.09 7.65 10.28
C HIS A 156 -14.10 7.02 9.30
N ASP A 157 -14.45 7.02 8.01
CA ASP A 157 -13.58 6.53 6.95
C ASP A 157 -12.69 7.66 6.41
N ILE A 158 -11.40 7.66 6.76
CA ILE A 158 -10.42 8.60 6.21
C ILE A 158 -10.05 8.21 4.76
N THR A 159 -10.21 6.94 4.39
CA THR A 159 -9.93 6.43 3.03
C THR A 159 -10.98 6.91 2.00
N ALA A 160 -12.16 7.33 2.47
CA ALA A 160 -13.21 7.92 1.62
C ALA A 160 -13.00 9.42 1.34
N LEU A 161 -12.26 10.15 2.18
CA LEU A 161 -12.03 11.60 2.01
C LEU A 161 -11.13 11.93 0.81
N THR A 162 -10.28 10.98 0.39
CA THR A 162 -9.50 11.09 -0.85
C THR A 162 -10.35 10.93 -2.12
N GLY A 163 -11.63 10.56 -2.01
CA GLY A 163 -12.56 10.44 -3.13
C GLY A 163 -13.49 11.66 -3.34
N ARG A 164 -13.41 12.71 -2.51
CA ARG A 164 -14.35 13.84 -2.57
C ARG A 164 -13.66 15.21 -2.59
N ALA A 165 -12.93 15.50 -3.66
CA ALA A 165 -12.65 16.88 -4.09
C ALA A 165 -12.24 16.95 -5.58
N ALA A 166 -13.19 17.34 -6.45
CA ALA A 166 -12.96 18.36 -7.48
C ALA A 166 -14.32 18.86 -8.01
N PRO A 167 -14.77 20.09 -7.70
CA PRO A 167 -15.78 20.77 -8.50
C PRO A 167 -15.21 21.07 -9.90
N SER A 168 -16.01 20.78 -10.92
CA SER A 168 -15.76 21.08 -12.32
C SER A 168 -15.31 22.53 -12.52
N GLY A 169 -14.05 22.68 -12.89
CA GLY A 169 -13.46 23.91 -13.43
C GLY A 169 -12.58 23.53 -14.60
N VAL A 170 -13.02 23.87 -15.81
CA VAL A 170 -12.36 23.56 -17.07
C VAL A 170 -11.01 24.27 -17.15
N HIS A 171 -9.92 23.52 -17.04
CA HIS A 171 -8.66 23.81 -17.74
C HIS A 171 -7.99 22.48 -18.09
N ALA A 172 -7.98 22.16 -19.39
CA ALA A 172 -7.21 21.06 -19.94
C ALA A 172 -5.72 21.38 -19.85
N GLN A 173 -5.11 21.14 -18.68
CA GLN A 173 -3.68 20.94 -18.59
C GLN A 173 -3.39 19.55 -19.13
N ARG A 174 -2.59 19.48 -20.20
CA ARG A 174 -1.94 18.25 -20.64
C ARG A 174 -1.35 17.57 -19.40
N ALA A 175 -1.83 16.37 -19.09
CA ALA A 175 -1.17 15.50 -18.13
C ALA A 175 0.27 15.35 -18.60
N ALA A 176 1.21 15.97 -17.89
CA ALA A 176 2.61 15.69 -18.08
C ALA A 176 2.78 14.21 -17.77
N GLU A 177 3.21 13.46 -18.78
CA GLU A 177 3.56 12.06 -18.61
C GLU A 177 4.59 11.98 -17.46
N PRO A 178 4.38 11.15 -16.43
CA PRO A 178 5.34 11.04 -15.34
C PRO A 178 6.71 10.72 -15.94
N PRO A 179 7.80 11.29 -15.41
CA PRO A 179 9.14 11.08 -15.94
C PRO A 179 9.43 9.57 -15.98
N ARG A 180 9.40 9.00 -17.19
CA ARG A 180 9.65 7.58 -17.39
C ARG A 180 11.15 7.34 -17.22
N CYS A 181 11.51 6.46 -16.30
CA CYS A 181 12.88 6.01 -16.20
C CYS A 181 13.19 5.19 -17.46
N GLN A 182 14.21 5.62 -18.20
CA GLN A 182 14.62 4.91 -19.39
C GLN A 182 15.45 3.69 -18.98
N PRO A 183 15.19 2.51 -19.55
CA PRO A 183 16.06 1.36 -19.36
C PRO A 183 17.46 1.68 -19.87
N LEU A 184 18.47 1.07 -19.25
CA LEU A 184 19.85 1.09 -19.73
C LEU A 184 20.01 0.34 -21.06
#